data_AF-V6L057-F1
#
_entry.id   AF-V6L057-F1
#
_cell.length_a   1.000
_cell.length_b   1.000
_cell.length_c   1.000
_cell.angle_alpha   90.00
_cell.angle_beta   90.00
_cell.angle_gamma   90.00
#
_symmetry.space_group_name_H-M   'P 1'
#
loop_
_entity.id
_entity.type
_entity.pdbx_description
1 polymer ?
#
loop_
_entity_poly.entity_id
_entity_poly.type
_entity_poly.pdbx_seq_one_letter_code
_entity_poly.pdbx_strand_id
1 'polypeptide(L)' 'MDTVKGVFQVEVTFQGDRIASVRMLQAPHHPQTKWAVPELITETLKAQSAHIDSVSGATVTSRGYKESLQAAIDAKAS' A
#
# COMPACT_ATOMS: atom_id res chain seq x y z
N MET A 1 -4.15 -20.48 16.33
CA MET A 1 -3.69 -20.48 14.94
C MET A 1 -3.55 -19.02 14.55
N ASP A 2 -2.42 -18.42 14.90
CA ASP A 2 -2.15 -17.01 14.64
C ASP A 2 -2.06 -16.82 13.13
N THR A 3 -3.15 -16.34 12.56
CA THR A 3 -3.23 -15.99 11.15
C THR A 3 -2.12 -14.98 10.90
N VAL A 4 -1.18 -15.32 10.01
CA VAL A 4 -0.22 -14.36 9.48
C VAL A 4 -1.05 -13.38 8.64
N LYS A 5 -1.65 -12.39 9.31
CA LYS A 5 -2.30 -11.24 8.68
C LYS A 5 -1.22 -10.53 7.88
N GLY A 6 -1.19 -10.81 6.58
CA GLY A 6 -0.41 -10.15 5.53
C GLY A 6 0.99 -9.69 5.93
N VAL A 7 2.04 -10.26 5.33
CA VAL A 7 3.41 -9.72 5.47
C VAL A 7 3.53 -8.23 5.11
N PHE A 8 2.54 -7.70 4.35
CA PHE A 8 2.35 -6.28 4.10
C PHE A 8 1.08 -5.77 4.79
N GLN A 9 1.19 -4.61 5.45
CA GLN A 9 0.06 -3.88 6.03
C GLN A 9 0.18 -2.40 5.70
N VAL A 10 -0.93 -1.82 5.25
CA VAL A 10 -1.04 -0.42 4.84
C VAL A 10 -2.18 0.22 5.61
N GLU A 11 -1.93 1.42 6.12
CA GLU A 11 -2.93 2.31 6.69
C GLU A 11 -3.25 3.39 5.68
N VAL A 12 -4.54 3.59 5.43
CA VAL A 12 -5.05 4.62 4.53
C VAL A 12 -5.89 5.58 5.34
N THR A 13 -5.56 6.87 5.29
CA THR A 13 -6.34 7.93 5.89
C THR A 13 -7.14 8.64 4.82
N PHE A 14 -8.41 8.85 5.08
CA PHE A 14 -9.31 9.51 4.14
C PHE A 14 -9.75 10.87 4.68
N GLN A 15 -9.92 11.83 3.78
CA GLN A 15 -10.59 13.10 4.04
C GLN A 15 -11.81 13.19 3.13
N GLY A 16 -12.98 12.85 3.68
CA GLY A 16 -14.18 12.60 2.90
C GLY A 16 -13.99 11.37 2.00
N ASP A 17 -14.15 11.57 0.69
CA ASP A 17 -14.02 10.52 -0.32
C ASP A 17 -12.62 10.41 -0.93
N ARG A 18 -11.68 11.26 -0.50
CA ARG A 18 -10.30 11.28 -1.01
C ARG A 18 -9.32 10.62 -0.05
N ILE A 19 -8.31 9.97 -0.61
CA ILE A 19 -7.16 9.48 0.13
C ILE A 19 -6.27 10.67 0.49
N ALA A 20 -6.14 10.95 1.79
CA ALA A 20 -5.35 12.05 2.33
C ALA A 20 -3.90 11.63 2.60
N SER A 21 -3.70 10.42 3.13
CA SER A 21 -2.36 9.87 3.38
C SER A 21 -2.38 8.35 3.35
N VAL A 22 -1.21 7.77 3.05
CA VAL A 22 -0.99 6.32 3.09
C VAL A 22 0.31 6.05 3.84
N ARG A 23 0.30 5.04 4.69
CA ARG A 23 1.47 4.65 5.49
C ARG A 23 1.62 3.13 5.49
N MET A 24 2.83 2.66 5.22
CA MET A 24 3.14 1.24 5.36
C MET A 24 3.42 0.92 6.83
N LEU A 25 2.57 0.10 7.45
CA LEU A 25 2.69 -0.34 8.84
C LEU A 25 3.64 -1.53 8.99
N GLN A 26 3.58 -2.44 8.02
CA GLN A 26 4.37 -3.66 8.02
C GLN A 26 4.78 -4.01 6.59
N ALA A 27 6.02 -4.42 6.43
CA ALA A 27 6.55 -5.05 5.23
C ALA A 27 7.80 -5.87 5.54
N PRO A 28 8.15 -6.85 4.71
CA PRO A 28 9.42 -7.54 4.80
C PRO A 28 10.59 -6.56 4.70
N HIS A 29 11.60 -6.78 5.54
CA HIS A 29 12.79 -5.92 5.59
C HIS A 29 13.72 -6.26 4.41
N HIS A 30 13.50 -5.56 3.30
CA HIS A 30 14.34 -5.61 2.10
C HIS A 30 14.82 -4.20 1.71
N PRO A 31 16.03 -4.06 1.13
CA PRO A 31 16.50 -2.78 0.62
C PRO A 31 15.53 -2.17 -0.40
N GLN A 32 14.90 -3.01 -1.23
CA GLN A 32 13.94 -2.56 -2.24
C GLN A 32 12.69 -1.89 -1.66
N THR A 33 12.24 -2.36 -0.50
CA THR A 33 11.08 -1.78 0.18
C THR A 33 11.33 -0.32 0.57
N LYS A 34 12.55 0.04 0.98
CA LYS A 34 12.85 1.39 1.49
C LYS A 34 12.68 2.49 0.45
N TRP A 35 13.06 2.24 -0.80
CA TRP A 35 12.93 3.23 -1.88
C TRP A 35 11.63 3.10 -2.67
N ALA A 36 11.03 1.90 -2.75
CA ALA A 36 9.76 1.73 -3.45
C ALA A 36 8.55 2.32 -2.69
N VAL A 37 8.57 2.28 -1.36
CA VAL A 37 7.41 2.72 -0.56
C VAL A 37 7.05 4.20 -0.77
N PRO A 38 7.99 5.16 -0.71
CA PRO A 38 7.67 6.57 -0.97
C PRO A 38 7.09 6.81 -2.37
N GLU A 39 7.59 6.08 -3.38
CA GLU A 39 7.12 6.18 -4.77
C GLU A 39 5.70 5.63 -4.90
N LEU A 40 5.43 4.43 -4.35
CA LEU A 40 4.10 3.82 -4.35
C LEU A 40 3.06 4.68 -3.61
N ILE A 41 3.43 5.32 -2.49
CA ILE A 41 2.56 6.26 -1.77
C ILE A 41 2.25 7.47 -2.64
N THR A 42 3.26 8.04 -3.31
CA THR A 42 3.08 9.18 -4.21
C THR A 42 2.12 8.86 -5.35
N GLU A 43 2.29 7.70 -5.99
CA GLU A 43 1.40 7.24 -7.06
C GLU A 43 -0.01 6.95 -6.55
N THR A 44 -0.15 6.43 -5.33
CA THR A 44 -1.47 6.22 -4.71
C THR A 44 -2.20 7.54 -4.49
N LEU A 45 -1.50 8.55 -3.97
CA LEU A 45 -2.10 9.86 -3.72
C LEU A 45 -2.49 10.56 -5.03
N LYS A 46 -1.76 10.34 -6.13
CA LYS A 46 -2.13 10.83 -7.46
C LYS A 46 -3.32 10.07 -8.05
N ALA A 47 -3.27 8.74 -8.02
CA ALA A 47 -4.29 7.88 -8.64
C ALA A 47 -5.58 7.80 -7.82
N GLN A 48 -5.53 8.14 -6.52
CA GLN A 48 -6.64 8.00 -5.56
C GLN A 48 -7.22 6.57 -5.54
N SER A 49 -6.39 5.57 -5.82
CA SER A 49 -6.79 4.16 -5.92
C SER A 49 -5.59 3.23 -5.74
N ALA A 50 -5.84 1.92 -5.63
CA ALA A 50 -4.79 0.90 -5.62
C ALA A 50 -4.28 0.53 -7.02
N HIS A 51 -4.87 1.07 -8.08
CA HIS A 51 -4.48 0.81 -9.47
C HIS A 51 -3.28 1.68 -9.85
N ILE A 52 -2.12 1.34 -9.30
CA ILE A 52 -0.86 2.05 -9.53
C ILE A 52 0.18 1.15 -10.20
N ASP A 53 1.12 1.78 -10.88
CA ASP A 53 2.24 1.08 -11.49
C ASP A 53 3.16 0.47 -10.42
N SER A 54 3.79 -0.63 -10.82
CA SER A 54 4.81 -1.27 -9.99
C SER A 54 6.14 -0.53 -10.14
N VAL A 55 6.89 -0.45 -9.05
CA VAL A 55 8.24 0.14 -9.07
C VAL A 55 9.26 -0.87 -9.60
N SER A 56 10.06 -0.46 -10.59
CA SER A 56 11.06 -1.32 -11.24
C SER A 56 12.11 -1.79 -10.24
N GLY A 57 12.30 -3.11 -10.11
CA GLY A 57 13.21 -3.72 -9.14
C GLY A 57 12.57 -4.02 -7.76
N ALA A 58 11.32 -3.61 -7.54
CA ALA A 58 10.58 -3.82 -6.29
C ALA A 58 9.23 -4.52 -6.51
N THR A 59 9.19 -5.53 -7.39
CA THR A 59 7.96 -6.24 -7.78
C THR A 59 7.20 -6.84 -6.60
N VAL A 60 7.91 -7.47 -5.66
CA VAL A 60 7.30 -8.11 -4.46
C VAL A 60 6.65 -7.05 -3.57
N THR A 61 7.36 -5.95 -3.28
CA THR A 61 6.85 -4.84 -2.49
C THR A 61 5.66 -4.17 -3.18
N SER A 62 5.75 -3.91 -4.48
CA SER A 62 4.70 -3.26 -5.26
C SER A 62 3.41 -4.07 -5.25
N ARG A 63 3.51 -5.40 -5.42
CA ARG A 63 2.36 -6.30 -5.37
C ARG A 63 1.74 -6.35 -3.98
N GLY A 64 2.54 -6.57 -2.95
CA GLY A 64 2.05 -6.64 -1.57
C GLY A 64 1.41 -5.32 -1.11
N TYR A 65 2.02 -4.19 -1.44
CA TYR A 65 1.45 -2.87 -1.16
C TYR A 65 0.10 -2.68 -1.84
N LYS A 66 -0.03 -3.03 -3.14
CA LYS A 66 -1.28 -2.91 -3.89
C LYS A 66 -2.40 -3.77 -3.31
N GLU A 67 -2.09 -5.02 -2.96
CA GLU A 67 -3.05 -5.94 -2.33
C GLU A 67 -3.55 -5.38 -0.99
N SER A 68 -2.64 -4.93 -0.12
CA SER A 68 -3.00 -4.31 1.17
C SER A 68 -3.79 -3.01 1.00
N LEU A 69 -3.40 -2.18 0.03
CA LEU A 69 -4.05 -0.90 -0.25
C LEU A 69 -5.47 -1.10 -0.77
N GLN A 70 -5.68 -2.03 -1.71
CA GLN A 70 -7.01 -2.36 -2.22
C GLN A 70 -7.92 -2.83 -1.08
N ALA A 71 -7.44 -3.74 -0.22
CA ALA A 71 -8.20 -4.20 0.93
C ALA A 71 -8.58 -3.07 1.90
N ALA A 72 -7.68 -2.11 2.14
CA ALA A 72 -7.96 -0.95 2.98
C ALA A 72 -8.99 0.01 2.36
N ILE A 73 -8.96 0.20 1.04
CA ILE A 73 -9.96 1.00 0.32
C ILE A 73 -11.33 0.29 0.34
N ASP A 74 -11.37 -1.00 0.07
CA ASP A 74 -12.60 -1.80 0.08
C ASP A 74 -13.24 -1.81 1.47
N ALA A 75 -12.44 -1.88 2.53
CA ALA A 75 -12.91 -1.82 3.91
C ALA A 75 -13.56 -0.47 4.26
N LYS A 76 -13.20 0.65 3.61
CA LYS A 76 -13.92 1.94 3.75
C LYS A 76 -15.27 1.92 3.03
N ALA A 77 -15.35 1.23 1.89
CA ALA A 77 -16.55 1.18 1.06
C ALA A 77 -17.63 0.23 1.62
N SER A 78 -17.30 -0.52 2.66
CA SER A 78 -18.16 -1.53 3.32
C SER A 78 -19.01 -0.96 4.44
#